data_AF-A0A1I7XKW1-F1
#
_entry.id   AF-A0A1I7XKW1-F1
#
_cell.length_a   1.000
_cell.length_b   1.000
_cell.length_c   1.000
_cell.angle_alpha   90.00
_cell.angle_beta   90.00
_cell.angle_gamma   90.00
#
_symmetry.space_group_name_H-M   'P 1'
#
loop_
_entity.id
_entity.type
_entity.pdbx_description
1 polymer ?
#
loop_
_entity_poly.entity_id
_entity_poly.type
_entity_poly.pdbx_seq_one_letter_code
_entity_poly.pdbx_strand_id
1 'polypeptide(L)'
;MGRVSTLSLHERDQIKALSTTGYTVKRIADVLKRSRKPITNSLRHQEKYGTKKSSGQPSKLNERKKGKFYGLRRITRSASLEPVGLVALMLQKLRCGEFRTSVPILSDHE
;
A
#
# COMPACT_ATOMS: atom_id res chain seq x y z
N MET A 1 10.69 11.25 -14.83
CA MET A 1 9.43 12.00 -14.87
C MET A 1 8.27 11.02 -14.63
N GLY A 2 7.63 11.09 -13.46
CA GLY A 2 6.49 10.23 -13.15
C GLY A 2 5.29 10.58 -14.03
N ARG A 3 4.53 9.57 -14.48
CA ARG A 3 3.35 9.76 -15.32
C ARG A 3 2.28 10.59 -14.60
N VAL A 4 1.61 11.41 -15.40
CA VAL A 4 0.46 12.27 -15.08
C VAL A 4 -0.53 11.60 -14.13
N SER A 5 -1.02 12.41 -13.19
CA SER A 5 -2.00 12.07 -12.16
C SER A 5 -3.22 11.37 -12.76
N THR A 6 -3.47 10.17 -12.22
CA THR A 6 -4.73 9.43 -12.35
C THR A 6 -5.90 10.38 -12.13
N LEU A 7 -6.89 10.38 -13.04
CA LEU A 7 -8.12 11.16 -12.91
C LEU A 7 -8.71 10.98 -11.51
N SER A 8 -9.00 12.09 -10.82
CA SER A 8 -9.63 12.06 -9.50
C SER A 8 -11.05 11.50 -9.59
N LEU A 9 -11.62 11.04 -8.47
CA LEU A 9 -12.98 10.53 -8.44
C LEU A 9 -13.99 11.57 -8.95
N HIS A 10 -13.87 12.80 -8.44
CA HIS A 10 -14.71 13.93 -8.84
C HIS A 10 -14.62 14.23 -10.34
N GLU A 11 -13.42 14.25 -10.92
CA GLU A 11 -13.27 14.48 -12.37
C GLU A 11 -13.90 13.35 -13.19
N ARG A 12 -13.87 12.11 -12.71
CA ARG A 12 -14.55 10.98 -13.39
C ARG A 12 -16.06 11.14 -13.35
N ASP A 13 -16.60 11.54 -12.22
CA ASP A 13 -18.04 11.77 -12.06
C ASP A 13 -18.51 12.93 -12.95
N GLN A 14 -17.72 14.01 -13.05
CA GLN A 14 -17.97 15.10 -13.98
C GLN A 14 -17.91 14.65 -15.45
N ILE A 15 -16.91 13.84 -15.83
CA ILE A 15 -16.81 13.26 -17.18
C ILE A 15 -18.06 12.42 -17.48
N LYS A 16 -18.52 11.62 -16.52
CA LYS A 16 -19.71 10.78 -16.66
C LYS A 16 -20.96 11.65 -16.85
N ALA A 17 -21.16 12.66 -16.01
CA ALA A 17 -22.29 13.57 -16.11
C ALA A 17 -22.34 14.29 -17.47
N LEU A 18 -21.20 14.88 -17.90
CA LEU A 18 -21.12 15.59 -19.18
C LEU A 18 -21.35 14.66 -20.38
N SER A 19 -20.84 13.42 -20.30
CA SER A 19 -21.09 12.42 -21.34
C SER A 19 -22.57 12.03 -21.41
N THR A 20 -23.26 11.92 -20.28
CA THR A 20 -24.70 11.64 -20.24
C THR A 20 -25.52 12.78 -20.85
N THR A 21 -25.08 14.03 -20.69
CA THR A 21 -25.69 15.20 -21.34
C THR A 21 -25.40 15.28 -22.84
N GLY A 22 -24.58 14.38 -23.41
CA GLY A 22 -24.29 14.30 -24.84
C GLY A 22 -23.10 15.15 -25.30
N TYR A 23 -22.27 15.65 -24.39
CA TYR A 23 -21.06 16.39 -24.78
C TYR A 23 -20.04 15.47 -25.46
N THR A 24 -19.40 15.98 -26.51
CA THR A 24 -18.29 15.28 -27.18
C THR A 24 -17.04 15.27 -26.30
N VAL A 25 -16.19 14.25 -26.45
CA VAL A 25 -14.91 14.13 -25.72
C VAL A 25 -14.02 15.37 -25.89
N LYS A 26 -14.06 16.01 -27.05
CA LYS A 26 -13.33 17.27 -27.31
C LYS A 26 -13.82 18.38 -26.36
N ARG A 27 -15.14 18.58 -26.28
CA ARG A 27 -15.73 19.59 -25.40
C ARG A 27 -15.48 19.30 -23.93
N ILE A 28 -15.56 18.04 -23.51
CA ILE A 28 -15.28 17.62 -22.13
C ILE A 28 -13.82 17.94 -21.76
N ALA A 29 -12.87 17.67 -22.66
CA ALA A 29 -11.47 18.01 -22.47
C ALA A 29 -11.24 19.51 -22.29
N ASP A 30 -11.91 20.32 -23.10
CA ASP A 30 -11.80 21.78 -23.07
C ASP A 30 -12.39 22.39 -21.78
N VAL A 31 -13.46 21.80 -21.25
CA VAL A 31 -14.12 22.19 -19.99
C VAL A 31 -13.26 21.79 -18.79
N LEU A 32 -12.79 20.54 -18.74
CA LEU A 32 -12.03 20.02 -17.60
C LEU A 32 -10.55 20.40 -17.65
N LYS A 33 -10.10 21.09 -18.71
CA LYS A 33 -8.68 21.41 -18.96
C LYS A 33 -7.78 20.17 -18.88
N ARG A 34 -8.29 19.03 -19.37
CA ARG A 34 -7.61 17.73 -19.35
C ARG A 34 -7.35 17.21 -20.76
N SER A 35 -6.32 16.39 -20.90
CA SER A 35 -6.07 15.66 -22.15
C SER A 35 -7.25 14.72 -22.47
N ARG A 36 -7.53 14.55 -23.77
CA ARG A 36 -8.60 13.65 -24.26
C ARG A 36 -8.35 12.18 -23.91
N LYS A 37 -7.08 11.77 -23.81
CA LYS A 37 -6.70 10.36 -23.63
C LYS A 37 -7.22 9.74 -22.31
N PRO A 38 -7.02 10.35 -21.13
CA PRO A 38 -7.60 9.84 -19.89
C PRO A 38 -9.14 9.90 -19.87
N ILE A 39 -9.76 10.88 -20.53
CA ILE A 39 -11.22 10.99 -20.66
C ILE A 39 -11.78 9.81 -21.47
N THR A 40 -11.22 9.56 -22.67
CA THR A 40 -11.63 8.42 -23.50
C THR A 40 -11.41 7.08 -22.78
N ASN A 41 -10.31 6.93 -22.05
CA ASN A 41 -10.05 5.72 -21.28
C ASN A 41 -11.06 5.52 -20.13
N SER A 42 -11.41 6.61 -19.43
CA SER A 42 -12.42 6.59 -18.37
C SER A 42 -13.81 6.21 -18.90
N LEU A 43 -14.21 6.74 -20.06
CA LEU A 43 -15.50 6.43 -20.68
C LEU A 43 -15.58 4.98 -21.17
N ARG A 44 -14.49 4.43 -21.70
CA ARG A 44 -14.42 3.02 -22.15
C ARG A 44 -14.47 2.01 -21.01
N HIS A 45 -14.03 2.39 -19.81
CA HIS A 45 -13.83 1.46 -18.70
C HIS A 45 -14.32 2.02 -17.35
N GLN A 46 -15.57 2.50 -17.28
CA GLN A 46 -16.11 3.15 -16.06
C GLN A 46 -15.92 2.31 -14.79
N GLU A 47 -16.19 1.02 -14.84
CA GLU A 47 -16.12 0.11 -13.68
C GLU A 47 -14.67 -0.33 -13.33
N LYS A 48 -13.81 -0.41 -14.36
CA LYS A 48 -12.43 -0.94 -14.23
C LYS A 48 -11.36 0.14 -14.10
N TYR A 49 -11.71 1.41 -14.26
CA TYR A 49 -10.75 2.50 -14.27
C TYR A 49 -10.30 2.86 -12.85
N GLY A 50 -8.99 2.78 -12.59
CA GLY A 50 -8.40 3.07 -11.27
C GLY A 50 -8.62 2.01 -10.18
N THR A 51 -9.34 0.93 -10.45
CA THR A 51 -9.50 -0.20 -9.51
C THR A 51 -8.39 -1.24 -9.63
N LYS A 52 -7.60 -1.19 -10.71
CA LYS A 52 -6.46 -2.09 -10.91
C LYS A 52 -5.35 -1.79 -9.91
N LYS A 53 -5.13 -2.72 -8.99
CA LYS A 53 -3.94 -2.76 -8.14
C LYS A 53 -2.74 -3.17 -8.99
N SER A 54 -1.59 -2.55 -8.78
CA SER A 54 -0.33 -3.09 -9.29
C SER A 54 -0.03 -4.39 -8.55
N SER A 55 0.59 -5.36 -9.23
CA SER A 55 1.04 -6.61 -8.62
C SER A 55 2.19 -6.43 -7.63
N GLY A 56 2.65 -5.20 -7.41
CA GLY A 56 3.88 -4.90 -6.70
C GLY A 56 5.11 -5.46 -7.42
N GLN A 57 6.28 -5.17 -6.87
CA GLN A 57 7.52 -5.82 -7.28
C GLN A 57 7.69 -7.11 -6.47
N PRO A 58 7.93 -8.26 -7.12
CA PRO A 58 8.17 -9.52 -6.41
C PRO A 58 9.46 -9.40 -5.58
N SER A 59 9.43 -9.89 -4.34
CA SER A 59 10.62 -9.93 -3.51
C SER A 59 11.60 -10.99 -4.01
N LYS A 60 12.89 -10.68 -4.02
CA LYS A 60 13.95 -11.65 -4.37
C LYS A 60 13.99 -12.85 -3.42
N LEU A 61 13.55 -12.67 -2.17
CA LEU A 61 13.53 -13.73 -1.16
C LEU A 61 12.26 -14.57 -1.27
N ASN A 62 12.41 -15.89 -1.13
CA ASN A 62 11.28 -16.80 -0.95
C ASN A 62 10.68 -16.64 0.47
N GLU A 63 9.44 -17.09 0.67
CA GLU A 63 8.71 -16.92 1.93
C GLU A 63 9.46 -17.49 3.16
N ARG A 64 10.14 -18.64 2.99
CA ARG A 64 10.95 -19.26 4.06
C ARG A 64 12.13 -18.38 4.49
N LYS A 65 12.89 -17.86 3.53
CA LYS A 65 14.05 -16.98 3.78
C LYS A 65 13.59 -15.61 4.29
N LYS A 66 12.47 -15.11 3.77
CA LYS A 66 11.83 -13.87 4.18
C LYS A 66 11.43 -13.92 5.66
N GLY A 67 10.76 -14.99 6.09
CA GLY A 67 10.41 -15.20 7.50
C GLY A 67 11.63 -15.18 8.43
N LYS A 68 12.70 -15.90 8.06
CA LYS A 68 13.96 -15.90 8.82
C LYS A 68 14.61 -14.51 8.90
N PHE A 69 14.64 -13.78 7.77
CA PHE A 69 15.19 -12.44 7.72
C PHE A 69 14.42 -11.46 8.61
N TYR A 70 13.07 -11.46 8.55
CA TYR A 70 12.25 -10.63 9.42
C TYR A 70 12.37 -11.03 10.90
N GLY A 71 12.46 -12.32 11.20
CA GLY A 71 12.71 -12.82 12.56
C GLY A 71 14.05 -12.33 13.12
N LEU A 72 15.13 -12.54 12.37
CA LEU A 72 16.46 -12.09 12.77
C LEU A 72 16.52 -10.56 12.92
N ARG A 73 15.97 -9.80 11.96
CA ARG A 73 15.88 -8.34 12.04
C ARG A 73 15.12 -7.86 13.27
N ARG A 74 14.04 -8.57 13.67
CA ARG A 74 13.30 -8.25 14.89
C ARG A 74 14.15 -8.48 16.14
N ILE A 75 14.86 -9.61 16.21
CA ILE A 75 15.74 -9.94 17.33
C ILE A 75 16.86 -8.90 17.45
N THR A 76 17.54 -8.58 16.36
CA THR A 76 18.61 -7.57 16.35
C THR A 76 18.11 -6.19 16.80
N ARG A 77 16.89 -5.79 16.37
CA ARG A 77 16.29 -4.52 16.80
C ARG A 77 15.89 -4.50 18.27
N SER A 78 15.49 -5.63 18.84
CA SER A 78 15.19 -5.73 20.27
C SER A 78 16.45 -5.75 21.11
N ALA A 79 17.52 -6.41 20.64
CA ALA A 79 18.81 -6.46 21.33
C ALA A 79 19.53 -5.11 21.34
N SER A 80 19.22 -4.21 20.40
CA SER A 80 19.73 -2.83 20.39
C SER A 80 18.92 -1.86 21.26
N LEU A 81 17.91 -2.33 22.00
CA LEU A 81 17.17 -1.49 22.95
C LEU A 81 17.88 -1.51 24.31
N GLU A 82 17.96 -0.35 24.95
CA GLU A 82 18.36 -0.26 26.35
C GLU A 82 17.43 -1.11 27.25
N PRO A 83 17.91 -1.60 28.42
CA PRO A 83 17.16 -2.50 29.30
C PRO A 83 15.75 -2.00 29.63
N VAL A 84 15.58 -0.68 29.84
CA VAL A 84 14.29 -0.04 30.13
C VAL A 84 13.34 -0.14 28.93
N GLY A 85 13.85 0.04 27.70
CA GLY A 85 13.06 -0.04 26.47
C GLY A 85 12.59 -1.46 26.16
N LEU A 86 13.41 -2.47 26.50
CA LEU A 86 13.05 -3.88 26.38
C LEU A 86 11.93 -4.25 27.37
N VAL A 87 12.06 -3.84 28.63
CA VAL A 87 11.03 -4.09 29.66
C VAL A 87 9.70 -3.41 29.32
N ALA A 88 9.73 -2.17 28.85
CA ALA A 88 8.53 -1.46 28.40
C ALA A 88 7.83 -2.18 27.23
N LEU A 89 8.62 -2.68 26.26
CA LEU A 89 8.09 -3.46 25.14
C LEU A 89 7.47 -4.78 25.61
N MET A 90 8.12 -5.51 26.51
CA MET A 90 7.57 -6.75 27.07
C MET A 90 6.27 -6.52 27.83
N LEU A 91 6.21 -5.47 28.64
CA LEU A 91 5.00 -5.10 29.40
C LEU A 91 3.84 -4.74 28.46
N GLN A 92 4.13 -4.05 27.36
CA GLN A 92 3.13 -3.75 26.33
C GLN A 92 2.59 -5.03 25.67
N LYS A 93 3.48 -6.00 25.36
CA LYS A 93 3.08 -7.29 24.77
C LYS A 93 2.22 -8.14 25.72
N LEU A 94 2.48 -8.07 27.03
CA LEU A 94 1.65 -8.72 28.05
C LEU A 94 0.25 -8.14 28.14
N ARG A 95 0.14 -6.81 28.10
CA ARG A 95 -1.17 -6.13 28.11
C ARG A 95 -2.00 -6.41 26.85
N CYS A 96 -1.35 -6.67 25.72
CA CYS A 96 -2.01 -6.92 24.44
C CYS A 96 -2.24 -8.41 24.10
N GLY A 97 -1.80 -9.37 24.93
CA GLY A 97 -2.07 -10.80 24.74
C GLY A 97 -1.30 -11.48 23.60
N GLU A 98 -0.19 -10.90 23.11
CA GLU A 98 0.52 -11.36 21.90
C GLU A 98 1.59 -12.44 22.11
N PHE A 99 1.50 -13.25 23.17
CA PHE A 99 2.60 -14.12 23.63
C PHE A 99 2.97 -15.32 22.74
N ARG A 100 2.23 -15.59 21.65
CA ARG A 100 2.36 -16.87 20.94
C ARG A 100 3.60 -17.05 20.06
N THR A 101 4.50 -16.06 19.92
CA THR A 101 5.64 -16.18 18.97
C THR A 101 7.00 -15.70 19.48
N SER A 102 7.13 -15.36 20.77
CA SER A 102 8.40 -14.87 21.30
C SER A 102 8.73 -15.59 22.60
N VAL A 103 9.15 -16.85 22.50
CA VAL A 103 10.01 -17.45 23.52
C VAL A 103 11.44 -17.08 23.10
N PRO A 104 12.13 -16.13 23.78
CA PRO A 104 13.57 -16.07 23.68
C PRO A 104 14.08 -17.31 24.42
N ILE A 105 14.42 -18.36 23.67
CA ILE A 105 15.15 -19.49 24.25
C ILE A 105 16.52 -18.91 24.62
N LEU A 106 16.66 -18.54 25.89
CA LEU A 106 17.95 -18.36 26.53
C LEU A 106 18.51 -19.76 26.72
N SER A 107 19.22 -20.27 25.70
CA SER A 107 20.05 -21.45 25.89
C SER A 107 21.33 -20.98 26.58
N ASP A 108 21.37 -21.14 27.89
CA ASP A 108 22.61 -21.10 28.65
C ASP A 108 23.48 -22.28 28.18
N HIS A 109 24.69 -21.95 27.75
CA HIS A 109 25.73 -22.91 27.41
C HIS A 109 26.75 -22.85 28.54
N GLU A 110 26.63 -23.78 29.49
CA GLU A 110 27.75 -24.24 30.33
C GLU A 110 27.95 -25.74 30.08
#